data_AF-A0A2V7U1A6-F1
#
_entry.id   AF-A0A2V7U1A6-F1
#
_cell.length_a   1.000
_cell.length_b   1.000
_cell.length_c   1.000
_cell.angle_alpha   90.00
_cell.angle_beta   90.00
_cell.angle_gamma   90.00
#
_symmetry.space_group_name_H-M   'P 1'
#
loop_
_entity.id
_entity.type
_entity.pdbx_description
1 polymer ?
#
loop_
_entity_poly.entity_id
_entity_poly.type
_entity_poly.pdbx_seq_one_letter_code
_entity_poly.pdbx_strand_id
1 'polypeptide(L)'
;VNLRVYDVLACGGFVLSDELDALRSEFEPAVAFTTGDEHEWAQLVRYGSDPDERRRLAREGRRIVLSRHTFVHRVETLMSYLQAM
;
A
#
# COMPACT_ATOMS: atom_id res chain seq x y z
N VAL A 1 -0.45 -7.33 -7.20
CA VAL A 1 0.42 -6.27 -6.63
C VAL A 1 1.77 -6.87 -6.22
N ASN A 2 2.88 -6.14 -6.38
CA ASN A 2 4.22 -6.62 -5.97
C ASN A 2 4.35 -6.70 -4.44
N LEU A 3 5.01 -7.74 -3.92
CA LEU A 3 5.26 -7.94 -2.47
C LEU A 3 5.92 -6.72 -1.80
N ARG A 4 6.79 -6.00 -2.52
CA ARG A 4 7.47 -4.80 -2.01
C ARG A 4 6.52 -3.76 -1.43
N VAL A 5 5.33 -3.59 -2.01
CA VAL A 5 4.36 -2.60 -1.50
C VAL A 5 3.85 -3.03 -0.12
N TYR A 6 3.52 -4.31 0.05
CA TYR A 6 3.08 -4.85 1.35
C TYR A 6 4.19 -4.71 2.39
N ASP A 7 5.43 -5.03 2.04
CA ASP A 7 6.58 -4.97 2.97
C ASP A 7 6.86 -3.54 3.43
N VAL A 8 6.91 -2.58 2.52
CA VAL A 8 7.12 -1.15 2.85
C VAL A 8 6.01 -0.66 3.76
N LEU A 9 4.75 -0.94 3.43
CA LEU A 9 3.61 -0.49 4.21
C LEU A 9 3.54 -1.18 5.58
N ALA A 10 3.82 -2.48 5.69
CA ALA A 10 3.87 -3.20 6.97
C ALA A 10 4.88 -2.58 7.96
N CYS A 11 6.02 -2.12 7.43
CA CYS A 11 7.06 -1.43 8.18
C CYS A 11 6.72 0.04 8.48
N GLY A 12 5.57 0.55 8.05
CA GLY A 12 5.18 1.96 8.23
C GLY A 12 5.92 2.91 7.30
N GLY A 13 6.40 2.43 6.16
CA GLY A 13 6.96 3.24 5.10
C GLY A 13 5.88 3.86 4.21
N PHE A 14 6.29 4.84 3.40
CA PHE A 14 5.45 5.50 2.42
C PHE A 14 5.75 4.97 1.02
N VAL A 15 4.72 4.86 0.18
CA VAL A 15 4.82 4.39 -1.20
C VAL A 15 4.24 5.44 -2.14
N LEU A 16 5.07 5.87 -3.10
CA LEU A 16 4.68 6.51 -4.34
C LEU A 16 4.84 5.47 -5.46
N SER A 17 3.81 5.27 -6.28
CA SER A 17 3.79 4.26 -7.35
C SER A 17 3.10 4.81 -8.59
N ASP A 18 3.36 4.20 -9.75
CA ASP A 18 2.54 4.42 -10.94
C ASP A 18 1.08 4.04 -10.68
N GLU A 19 0.17 4.64 -11.45
CA GLU A 19 -1.26 4.32 -11.42
C GLU A 19 -1.52 2.87 -11.80
N LEU A 20 -2.05 2.11 -10.84
CA LEU A 20 -2.43 0.71 -11.01
C LEU A 20 -3.75 0.46 -10.28
N ASP A 21 -4.79 0.08 -11.02
CA ASP A 21 -6.13 -0.16 -10.47
C ASP A 21 -6.14 -1.18 -9.32
N ALA A 22 -5.31 -2.22 -9.44
CA ALA A 22 -5.15 -3.22 -8.38
C ALA A 22 -4.62 -2.60 -7.08
N LEU A 23 -3.66 -1.67 -7.17
CA LEU A 23 -3.15 -0.95 -5.99
C LEU A 23 -4.20 0.01 -5.43
N ARG A 24 -4.94 0.70 -6.28
CA ARG A 24 -5.99 1.63 -5.85
C ARG A 24 -7.08 0.87 -5.08
N SER A 25 -7.62 -0.20 -5.67
CA SER A 25 -8.62 -1.06 -5.03
C SER A 25 -8.14 -1.66 -3.71
N GLU A 26 -6.87 -2.09 -3.65
CA GLU A 26 -6.30 -2.73 -2.47
C GLU A 26 -5.79 -1.76 -1.40
N PHE A 27 -5.48 -0.51 -1.71
CA PHE A 27 -4.76 0.35 -0.75
C PHE A 27 -5.25 1.78 -0.66
N GLU A 28 -6.25 2.21 -1.43
CA GLU A 28 -6.76 3.58 -1.28
C GLU A 28 -7.29 3.80 0.15
N PRO A 29 -6.89 4.89 0.84
CA PRO A 29 -6.09 6.02 0.37
C PRO A 29 -4.57 5.95 0.66
N ALA A 30 -4.04 4.85 1.17
CA ALA A 30 -2.68 4.71 1.72
C ALA A 30 -1.51 4.79 0.72
N VAL A 31 -1.73 4.57 -0.58
CA VAL A 31 -0.69 4.66 -1.62
C VAL A 31 -0.87 5.94 -2.40
N ALA A 32 0.21 6.71 -2.54
CA ALA A 32 0.25 7.84 -3.44
C ALA A 32 0.54 7.37 -4.87
N PHE A 33 -0.05 8.04 -5.84
CA PHE A 33 0.08 7.69 -7.24
C PHE A 33 0.73 8.80 -8.07
N THR A 34 1.39 8.38 -9.15
CA THR A 34 1.92 9.29 -10.18
C THR A 34 1.60 8.79 -11.59
N THR A 35 1.49 9.71 -12.54
CA THR A 35 1.42 9.44 -13.99
C THR A 35 2.78 9.57 -14.69
N GLY A 36 3.86 9.79 -13.92
CA GLY A 36 5.23 10.01 -14.42
C GLY A 36 5.58 11.48 -14.67
N ASP A 37 6.76 11.72 -15.24
CA ASP A 37 7.26 13.02 -15.70
C ASP A 37 7.12 14.16 -14.67
N GLU A 38 6.55 15.31 -15.07
CA GLU A 38 6.34 16.47 -14.22
C GLU A 38 5.44 16.16 -13.01
N HIS A 39 4.53 15.20 -13.16
CA HIS A 39 3.64 14.81 -12.08
C HIS A 39 4.40 14.05 -10.98
N GLU A 40 5.36 13.20 -11.35
CA GLU A 40 6.22 12.54 -10.36
C GLU A 40 7.02 13.55 -9.55
N TRP A 41 7.60 14.55 -10.22
CA TRP A 41 8.29 15.65 -9.53
C TRP A 41 7.37 16.42 -8.59
N ALA A 42 6.14 16.72 -9.01
CA ALA A 42 5.17 17.39 -8.16
C ALA A 42 4.81 16.57 -6.91
N GLN A 43 4.65 15.25 -7.05
CA GLN A 43 4.39 14.35 -5.92
C GLN A 43 5.60 14.28 -4.98
N LEU A 44 6.82 14.18 -5.51
CA LEU A 44 8.05 14.18 -4.72
C LEU A 44 8.22 15.47 -3.91
N VAL A 45 7.94 16.64 -4.51
CA VAL A 45 7.96 17.92 -3.81
C VAL A 45 6.88 17.99 -2.73
N ARG A 46 5.64 17.59 -3.04
CA ARG A 46 4.52 17.57 -2.10
C ARG A 46 4.83 16.73 -0.87
N TYR A 47 5.10 15.44 -1.07
CA TYR A 47 5.35 14.54 0.06
C TYR A 47 6.73 14.75 0.70
N GLY A 48 7.67 15.39 -0.01
CA GLY A 48 8.96 15.81 0.54
C GLY A 48 8.83 17.00 1.50
N SER A 49 7.93 17.92 1.21
CA SER A 49 7.68 19.14 2.02
C SER A 49 6.64 18.94 3.13
N ASP A 50 5.74 17.96 3.01
CA ASP A 50 4.76 17.60 4.04
C ASP A 50 5.01 16.19 4.62
N PRO A 51 5.85 16.07 5.67
CA PRO A 51 6.10 14.78 6.32
C PRO A 51 4.86 14.25 7.07
N ASP A 52 3.91 15.08 7.46
CA ASP A 52 2.73 14.65 8.22
C ASP A 52 1.70 13.96 7.32
N GLU A 53 1.49 14.51 6.13
CA GLU A 53 0.75 13.83 5.07
C GLU A 53 1.39 12.48 4.73
N ARG A 54 2.72 12.44 4.54
CA ARG A 54 3.44 11.19 4.25
C ARG A 54 3.26 10.16 5.37
N ARG A 55 3.36 10.57 6.64
CA ARG A 55 3.15 9.70 7.80
C ARG A 55 1.70 9.24 7.93
N ARG A 56 0.72 10.06 7.56
CA ARG A 56 -0.71 9.69 7.56
C ARG A 56 -0.95 8.52 6.60
N LEU A 57 -0.44 8.63 5.37
CA LEU A 57 -0.55 7.59 4.36
C LEU A 57 0.15 6.30 4.78
N ALA A 58 1.38 6.40 5.29
CA ALA A 58 2.15 5.26 5.77
C ALA A 58 1.45 4.51 6.94
N ARG A 59 0.87 5.26 7.89
CA ARG A 59 0.09 4.65 9.00
C ARG A 59 -1.14 3.91 8.48
N GLU A 60 -1.84 4.49 7.52
CA GLU A 60 -3.03 3.87 6.94
C GLU A 60 -2.67 2.60 6.17
N GLY A 61 -1.59 2.64 5.38
CA GLY A 61 -1.11 1.46 4.67
C GLY A 61 -0.66 0.35 5.61
N ARG A 62 0.03 0.71 6.70
CA ARG A 62 0.39 -0.26 7.75
C ARG A 62 -0.84 -0.91 8.36
N ARG A 63 -1.85 -0.10 8.70
CA ARG A 63 -3.11 -0.58 9.26
C ARG A 63 -3.77 -1.58 8.31
N ILE A 64 -3.86 -1.23 7.02
CA ILE A 64 -4.40 -2.08 5.97
C ILE A 64 -3.63 -3.42 5.88
N VAL A 65 -2.31 -3.39 5.76
CA VAL A 65 -1.52 -4.64 5.58
C VAL A 65 -1.69 -5.56 6.79
N LEU A 66 -1.54 -5.01 8.00
CA LEU A 66 -1.63 -5.80 9.22
C LEU A 66 -3.03 -6.35 9.49
N SER A 67 -4.09 -5.69 9.00
CA SER A 67 -5.47 -6.14 9.23
C SER A 67 -5.98 -7.18 8.22
N ARG A 68 -5.34 -7.33 7.04
CA ARG A 68 -5.88 -8.24 6.00
C ARG A 68 -4.88 -8.91 5.08
N HIS A 69 -3.62 -8.48 5.05
CA HIS A 69 -2.65 -8.95 4.04
C HIS A 69 -1.43 -9.67 4.61
N THR A 70 -1.45 -10.03 5.89
CA THR A 70 -0.39 -10.88 6.48
C THR A 70 -0.45 -12.31 5.92
N PHE A 71 0.64 -13.06 6.06
CA PHE A 71 0.65 -14.47 5.70
C PHE A 71 -0.36 -15.30 6.49
N VAL A 72 -0.67 -14.93 7.74
CA VAL A 72 -1.69 -15.59 8.56
C VAL A 72 -3.05 -15.54 7.84
N HIS A 73 -3.50 -14.36 7.43
CA HIS A 73 -4.77 -14.20 6.69
C HIS A 73 -4.80 -15.01 5.39
N ARG A 74 -3.67 -15.08 4.68
CA ARG A 74 -3.54 -15.85 3.43
C ARG A 74 -3.65 -17.36 3.68
N VAL A 75 -3.00 -17.86 4.74
CA VAL A 75 -3.10 -19.26 5.14
C VAL A 75 -4.50 -19.60 5.60
N GLU A 76 -5.16 -18.75 6.39
CA GLU A 76 -6.56 -18.94 6.79
C GLU A 76 -7.49 -19.05 5.57
N THR A 77 -7.29 -18.17 4.59
CA THR A 77 -8.03 -18.21 3.32
C THR A 77 -7.77 -19.53 2.57
N LEU A 78 -6.51 -19.96 2.47
CA LEU A 78 -6.16 -21.23 1.83
C LEU A 78 -6.81 -22.43 2.54
N MET A 79 -6.76 -22.47 3.87
CA MET A 79 -7.37 -23.52 4.68
C MET A 79 -8.89 -23.55 4.50
N SER A 80 -9.55 -22.39 4.36
CA SER A 80 -10.99 -22.33 4.11
C SER A 80 -11.41 -23.02 2.82
N TYR A 81 -10.59 -22.96 1.76
CA TYR A 81 -10.85 -23.68 0.51
C TYR A 81 -10.64 -25.19 0.66
N LEU A 82 -9.60 -25.61 1.40
CA LEU A 82 -9.33 -27.04 1.62
C LEU A 82 -10.39 -27.71 2.50
N GLN A 83 -10.99 -26.98 3.43
CA GLN A 83 -12.06 -27.48 4.30
C GLN A 83 -13.44 -27.51 3.61
N ALA A 84 -13.60 -26.72 2.55
CA ALA A 84 -14.82 -26.68 1.75
C ALA A 84 -14.84 -27.74 0.62
N MET A 85 -13.77 -28.52 0.47
CA MET A 85 -13.67 -29.70 -0.39
C MET A 85 -14.14 -30.96 0.35
#